data_AF-A0A9D9WYL3-F1
#
_entry.id   AF-A0A9D9WYL3-F1
#
_cell.length_a   1.000
_cell.length_b   1.000
_cell.length_c   1.000
_cell.angle_alpha   90.00
_cell.angle_beta   90.00
_cell.angle_gamma   90.00
#
_symmetry.space_group_name_H-M   'P 1'
#
loop_
_entity.id
_entity.type
_entity.pdbx_description
1 polymer ?
#
loop_
_entity_poly.entity_id
_entity_poly.type
_entity_poly.pdbx_seq_one_letter_code
_entity_poly.pdbx_strand_id
1 'polypeptide(L)' 'TAPSFADMPQQTRFAHATNERSRHAPVLASRKHGPGCSCCGSKPSRTTATGKDGSKAFPTKRPWMISH' A
#
# COMPACT_ATOMS: atom_id res chain seq x y z
N THR A 1 41.74 -3.95 10.78
CA THR A 1 40.28 -3.71 10.86
C THR A 1 39.77 -3.51 9.45
N ALA A 2 38.78 -4.30 9.01
CA ALA A 2 38.16 -4.09 7.69
C ALA A 2 37.39 -2.75 7.70
N PRO A 3 37.38 -1.99 6.59
CA PRO A 3 36.59 -0.77 6.52
C PRO A 3 35.10 -1.13 6.56
N SER A 4 34.29 -0.42 7.36
CA SER A 4 32.85 -0.71 7.51
C SER A 4 32.05 -0.76 6.20
N PHE A 5 32.59 -0.16 5.13
CA PHE A 5 32.01 -0.23 3.79
C PHE A 5 32.21 -1.60 3.11
N ALA A 6 33.31 -2.30 3.39
CA ALA A 6 33.58 -3.64 2.85
C ALA A 6 32.63 -4.70 3.44
N ASP A 7 32.25 -4.54 4.70
CA ASP A 7 31.32 -5.43 5.39
C ASP A 7 29.84 -5.08 5.13
N MET A 8 29.58 -4.04 4.33
CA MET A 8 28.22 -3.59 4.06
C MET A 8 27.49 -4.58 3.12
N PRO A 9 26.27 -5.02 3.49
CA PRO A 9 25.43 -5.84 2.64
C PRO A 9 25.26 -5.24 1.24
N GLN A 10 25.19 -6.09 0.22
CA GLN A 10 25.09 -5.63 -1.17
C GLN A 10 23.81 -4.79 -1.41
N GLN A 11 22.70 -5.17 -0.76
CA GLN A 11 21.41 -4.48 -0.88
C GLN A 11 21.48 -3.03 -0.36
N THR A 12 22.15 -2.79 0.76
CA THR A 12 22.31 -1.44 1.32
C THR A 12 23.20 -0.59 0.42
N ARG A 13 24.30 -1.14 -0.12
CA ARG A 13 25.14 -0.44 -1.11
C ARG A 13 24.32 0.01 -2.33
N PHE A 14 23.46 -0.86 -2.87
CA PHE A 14 22.59 -0.51 -4.00
C PHE A 14 21.53 0.54 -3.64
N ALA A 15 20.95 0.47 -2.44
CA ALA A 15 20.00 1.47 -1.97
C ALA A 15 20.66 2.85 -1.87
N HIS A 16 21.85 2.95 -1.26
CA HIS A 16 22.61 4.20 -1.18
C HIS A 16 22.95 4.76 -2.57
N ALA A 17 23.45 3.92 -3.49
CA ALA A 17 23.75 4.36 -4.85
C ALA A 17 22.51 4.83 -5.63
N THR A 18 21.34 4.25 -5.36
CA THR A 18 20.07 4.68 -5.97
C THR A 18 19.59 6.01 -5.40
N ASN A 19 19.72 6.19 -4.09
CA ASN A 19 19.39 7.46 -3.43
C ASN A 19 20.27 8.61 -3.92
N GLU A 20 21.59 8.39 -4.05
CA GLU A 20 22.51 9.42 -4.58
C GLU A 20 22.16 9.82 -6.01
N ARG A 21 21.87 8.86 -6.90
CA ARG A 21 21.43 9.14 -8.28
C ARG A 21 20.12 9.93 -8.32
N SER A 22 19.24 9.70 -7.36
CA SER A 22 17.91 10.30 -7.30
C SER A 22 17.87 11.62 -6.53
N ARG A 23 19.01 12.11 -6.03
CA ARG A 23 19.10 13.26 -5.13
C ARG A 23 18.50 14.55 -5.69
N HIS A 24 18.59 14.74 -7.02
CA HIS A 24 18.06 15.93 -7.71
C HIS A 24 16.65 15.74 -8.28
N ALA A 25 16.14 14.51 -8.33
CA ALA A 25 14.82 14.18 -8.88
C ALA A 25 14.24 12.91 -8.22
N PRO A 26 13.86 12.96 -6.93
CA PRO A 26 13.38 11.79 -6.21
C PRO A 26 12.01 11.35 -6.75
N VAL A 27 11.88 10.05 -7.02
CA VAL A 27 10.58 9.44 -7.33
C VAL A 27 9.89 9.13 -6.00
N LEU A 28 8.80 9.84 -5.72
CA LEU A 28 8.00 9.60 -4.52
C LEU A 28 7.08 8.39 -4.74
N ALA A 29 7.21 7.38 -3.88
CA ALA A 29 6.34 6.20 -3.87
C ALA A 29 4.85 6.54 -3.74
N SER A 30 4.52 7.72 -3.18
CA SER A 30 3.16 8.22 -3.03
C SER A 30 2.51 8.77 -4.30
N ARG A 31 3.28 9.00 -5.38
CA ARG A 31 2.75 9.66 -6.60
C ARG A 31 2.19 8.71 -7.64
N LYS A 32 2.46 7.41 -7.54
CA LYS A 32 1.97 6.40 -8.48
C LYS A 32 1.54 5.16 -7.74
N HIS A 33 0.27 4.82 -7.88
CA HIS A 33 -0.24 3.55 -7.45
C HIS A 33 0.28 2.45 -8.39
N GLY A 34 0.86 1.39 -7.83
CA GLY A 34 1.25 0.22 -8.61
C GLY A 34 0.05 -0.50 -9.22
N PRO A 35 0.26 -1.33 -10.26
CA PRO A 35 -0.79 -2.19 -10.79
C PRO A 35 -1.36 -3.06 -9.67
N GLY A 36 -2.69 -3.10 -9.54
CA GLY A 36 -3.36 -3.80 -8.44
C GLY A 36 -3.45 -3.03 -7.12
N CYS A 37 -3.18 -1.70 -7.08
CA CYS A 37 -3.52 -0.94 -5.88
C CYS A 37 -5.00 -1.09 -5.60
N SER A 38 -5.30 -1.62 -4.43
CA SER A 38 -6.66 -1.84 -4.00
C SER A 38 -7.48 -0.52 -4.01
N CYS A 39 -6.82 0.63 -3.91
CA CYS A 39 -7.38 1.96 -4.02
C CYS A 39 -7.82 2.39 -5.43
N CYS A 40 -7.20 1.86 -6.49
CA CYS A 40 -7.39 2.29 -7.88
C CYS A 40 -8.26 1.33 -8.73
N GLY A 41 -8.69 0.20 -8.17
CA GLY A 41 -9.66 -0.69 -8.81
C GLY A 41 -11.10 -0.28 -8.51
N SER A 42 -12.06 -0.77 -9.30
CA SER A 42 -13.50 -0.62 -9.05
C SER A 42 -13.90 -1.35 -7.76
N LYS A 43 -13.65 -0.72 -6.61
CA LYS A 43 -14.23 -1.15 -5.34
C LYS A 43 -15.71 -0.78 -5.30
N PRO A 44 -16.59 -1.66 -4.79
CA PRO A 44 -17.94 -1.25 -4.47
C PRO A 44 -17.88 -0.09 -3.46
N SER A 45 -18.48 1.06 -3.80
CA SER A 45 -18.46 2.24 -2.92
C SER A 45 -19.21 2.02 -1.61
N ARG A 46 -20.03 0.96 -1.55
CA ARG A 46 -20.86 0.62 -0.40
C ARG A 46 -20.51 -0.79 0.10
N THR A 47 -20.15 -0.86 1.38
CA THR A 47 -19.89 -2.14 2.08
C THR A 47 -21.17 -2.84 2.55
N THR A 48 -22.32 -2.18 2.39
CA THR A 48 -23.65 -2.65 2.77
C THR A 48 -24.46 -2.97 1.53
N ALA A 49 -24.90 -4.22 1.39
CA ALA A 49 -25.85 -4.61 0.37
C ALA A 49 -27.27 -4.32 0.85
N THR A 50 -28.12 -3.79 -0.03
CA THR A 50 -29.54 -3.52 0.26
C THR A 50 -30.40 -4.35 -0.67
N GLY A 51 -31.26 -5.21 -0.11
CA GLY A 51 -32.23 -6.00 -0.86
C GLY A 51 -33.36 -5.14 -1.43
N LYS A 52 -34.11 -5.68 -2.38
CA LYS A 52 -35.28 -5.00 -2.98
C LYS A 52 -36.40 -4.73 -1.97
N ASP A 53 -36.42 -5.52 -0.91
CA ASP A 53 -37.29 -5.43 0.27
C ASP A 53 -36.80 -4.43 1.32
N GLY A 54 -35.63 -3.80 1.12
CA GLY A 54 -35.03 -2.86 2.06
C GLY A 54 -34.15 -3.50 3.14
N SER A 55 -34.01 -4.83 3.14
CA SER A 55 -33.11 -5.54 4.05
C SER A 55 -31.65 -5.11 3.83
N LYS A 56 -30.88 -4.94 4.92
CA LYS A 56 -29.44 -4.58 4.85
C LYS A 56 -28.58 -5.79 5.21
N ALA A 57 -27.65 -6.15 4.33
CA ALA A 57 -26.67 -7.19 4.57
C ALA A 57 -25.25 -6.61 4.58
N PHE A 58 -24.41 -7.12 5.48
CA PHE A 58 -23.04 -6.63 5.71
C PHE A 58 -22.01 -7.74 5.56
N PRO A 59 -21.82 -8.31 4.35
CA PRO A 59 -21.01 -9.51 4.13
C PRO A 59 -19.52 -9.33 4.46
N THR A 60 -19.03 -8.09 4.49
CA THR A 60 -17.63 -7.75 4.78
C THR A 60 -17.41 -7.23 6.20
N LYS A 61 -18.47 -7.09 7.00
CA LYS A 61 -18.39 -6.58 8.38
C LYS A 61 -18.46 -7.73 9.38
N ARG A 62 -17.74 -7.60 10.49
CA ARG A 62 -17.82 -8.52 11.63
C ARG A 62 -19.01 -8.08 12.50
N PRO A 63 -19.60 -8.97 13.31
CA PRO A 63 -20.82 -8.66 14.08
C PRO A 63 -20.71 -7.40 14.95
N TRP A 64 -19.56 -7.15 15.57
CA TRP A 64 -19.31 -5.95 16.39
C TRP A 64 -19.12 -4.64 15.59
N MET A 65 -19.00 -4.71 14.26
CA MET A 65 -18.88 -3.56 13.37
C MET A 65 -20.23 -3.07 12.82
N ILE A 66 -21.31 -3.82 13.07
CA ILE A 66 -22.68 -3.43 12.74
C ILE A 66 -23.20 -2.78 14.03
N SER A 67 -23.82 -1.60 13.93
CA SER A 67 -24.41 -0.94 15.10
C SER A 67 -25.28 -1.92 15.90
N HIS A 68 -25.19 -1.87 17.23
CA HIS A 68 -26.14 -2.57 18.11
C HIS A 68 -27.57 -2.11 17.84
#